data_AF-A0A661RHP5-F1
#
_entry.id   AF-A0A661RHP5-F1
#
_cell.length_a   1.000
_cell.length_b   1.000
_cell.length_c   1.000
_cell.angle_alpha   90.00
_cell.angle_beta   90.00
_cell.angle_gamma   90.00
#
_symmetry.space_group_name_H-M   'P 1'
#
loop_
_entity.id
_entity.type
_entity.pdbx_description
1 polymer ?
#
loop_
_entity_poly.entity_id
_entity_poly.type
_entity_poly.pdbx_seq_one_letter_code
_entity_poly.pdbx_strand_id
1 'polypeptide(L)'
;MRKILPLLTLLFFAIGMTIAVSNSAYAAAKISASEYNAGDTVTIEGTIEPGKDLYVAVASQTTFAPKDTKGVHETKKFKKYAKKVGFKRDTRVPVLYYMLTTNPAKFGKTVAKKYGGPSFAKGIYSTTMFKLKKYGKLDDEAKAMLGPIKTKEEWNFYKFLHEKTYGINTVTKEATKRGKVTIFARSVLTDYGKTGNYWDKGTSISLDKATGKFTASFKSFRHTPPNTKFDVYVNAAKIGTFNLKPKGFWLSRGGRYMNPLWIIIGAIAVGAFFTLIGAAGGMLMAAYQVMVVHTMGPIGINAANVLRPSNVALTLFSPLGAFYRYAVVEKRVAWPVGLSFGVGILIGSIWLGKYATRYLPMKSYKEWLAILVVLMGIRTLYELTPKVMEKRKAIKAMVKKFNEEVARAKAEGRAAEMGKIEPVKSSLTDYRFKFWGEEFRINALLFGIIGIGIGIVARSFGIGGGFILVPTMTMLGGLPMYVAVPIGLIGTSFSSIGAFIGYAINRYWPDLWIFIAIVIGGFVGGMIGSRLQKLFSEKTLKWTLAIVLFFLFFRFFKIEIWI
;
A
#
# COMPACT_ATOMS: atom_id res chain seq x y z
N MET A 1 21.22 85.61 31.65
CA MET A 1 21.20 84.25 31.03
C MET A 1 21.75 83.17 31.97
N ARG A 2 21.09 82.85 33.10
CA ARG A 2 21.55 81.75 33.99
C ARG A 2 20.47 80.97 34.76
N LYS A 3 19.18 81.12 34.41
CA LYS A 3 18.07 80.40 35.07
C LYS A 3 17.00 79.81 34.12
N ILE A 4 17.34 79.58 32.84
CA ILE A 4 16.41 78.96 31.87
C ILE A 4 16.92 77.60 31.35
N LEU A 5 18.17 77.23 31.67
CA LEU A 5 18.78 75.99 31.19
C LEU A 5 18.31 74.68 31.87
N PRO A 6 17.81 74.64 33.13
CA PRO A 6 17.41 73.37 33.75
C PRO A 6 15.95 72.97 33.44
N LEU A 7 15.12 73.88 32.92
CA LEU A 7 13.72 73.58 32.60
C LEU A 7 13.55 72.93 31.22
N LEU A 8 14.40 73.29 30.26
CA LEU A 8 14.37 72.73 28.90
C LEU A 8 14.95 71.30 28.84
N THR A 9 15.94 70.98 29.67
CA THR A 9 16.50 69.62 29.78
C THR A 9 15.54 68.66 30.48
N LEU A 10 14.75 69.13 31.44
CA LEU A 10 13.67 68.33 32.07
C LEU A 10 12.49 68.10 31.12
N LEU A 11 12.16 69.06 30.25
CA LEU A 11 11.14 68.87 29.21
C LEU A 11 11.58 67.88 28.12
N PHE A 12 12.86 67.91 27.73
CA PHE A 12 13.41 66.93 26.76
C PHE A 12 13.54 65.51 27.34
N PHE A 13 13.77 65.37 28.66
CA PHE A 13 13.74 64.06 29.32
C PHE A 13 12.31 63.51 29.47
N ALA A 14 11.31 64.37 29.70
CA ALA A 14 9.90 63.97 29.78
C ALA A 14 9.27 63.61 28.41
N ILE A 15 9.72 64.27 27.33
CA ILE A 15 9.27 63.96 25.96
C ILE A 15 10.08 62.78 25.36
N GLY A 16 11.31 62.55 25.81
CA GLY A 16 12.13 61.39 25.42
C GLY A 16 11.71 60.05 26.04
N MET A 17 10.93 60.05 27.12
CA MET A 17 10.42 58.84 27.79
C MET A 17 8.97 58.46 27.43
N THR A 18 8.32 59.20 26.51
CA THR A 18 6.94 58.91 26.07
C THR A 18 6.83 58.38 24.65
N ILE A 19 7.96 58.12 23.96
CA ILE A 19 8.01 57.12 22.88
C ILE A 19 8.40 55.76 23.50
N ALA A 20 7.74 55.42 24.61
CA ALA A 20 7.51 54.03 24.92
C ALA A 20 6.62 53.52 23.79
N VAL A 21 7.23 52.75 22.88
CA VAL A 21 6.52 51.90 21.93
C VAL A 21 5.35 51.31 22.70
N SER A 22 4.14 51.73 22.36
CA SER A 22 2.91 51.09 22.79
C SER A 22 2.91 49.71 22.16
N ASN A 23 3.69 48.79 22.74
CA ASN A 23 3.50 47.38 22.62
C ASN A 23 2.19 47.14 23.38
N SER A 24 1.07 47.36 22.70
CA SER A 24 -0.21 46.81 23.09
C SER A 24 0.07 45.35 23.42
N ALA A 25 -0.05 44.98 24.69
CA ALA A 25 0.11 43.61 25.14
C ALA A 25 -1.09 42.82 24.61
N TYR A 26 -1.06 42.50 23.31
CA TYR A 26 -1.94 41.55 22.68
C TYR A 26 -1.76 40.23 23.44
N ALA A 27 -2.87 39.59 23.82
CA ALA A 27 -2.81 38.29 24.47
C ALA A 27 -1.97 37.34 23.59
N ALA A 28 -0.81 36.94 24.11
CA ALA A 28 0.16 36.16 23.36
C ALA A 28 -0.51 34.89 22.83
N ALA A 29 -0.33 34.63 21.53
CA ALA A 29 -0.87 33.43 20.94
C ALA A 29 -0.30 32.20 21.62
N LYS A 30 -1.18 31.27 22.00
CA LYS A 30 -0.84 30.07 22.76
C LYS A 30 -1.48 28.84 22.14
N ILE A 31 -0.86 27.70 22.40
CA ILE A 31 -1.41 26.38 22.07
C ILE A 31 -2.18 25.91 23.29
N SER A 32 -3.41 25.41 23.11
CA SER A 32 -4.29 25.07 24.24
C SER A 32 -3.74 23.96 25.14
N ALA A 33 -2.84 23.10 24.63
CA ALA A 33 -2.10 22.11 25.41
C ALA A 33 -0.71 21.85 24.79
N SER A 34 0.21 21.33 25.59
CA SER A 34 1.54 20.90 25.14
C SER A 34 1.58 19.45 24.63
N GLU A 35 0.56 18.65 24.97
CA GLU A 35 0.47 17.24 24.60
C GLU A 35 -0.92 16.89 24.09
N TYR A 36 -0.96 16.13 23.00
CA TYR A 36 -2.19 15.61 22.40
C TYR A 36 -1.96 14.17 21.97
N ASN A 37 -3.02 13.36 21.80
CA ASN A 37 -2.86 12.08 21.14
C ASN A 37 -2.96 12.25 19.61
N ALA A 38 -2.30 11.37 18.86
CA ALA A 38 -2.41 11.37 17.40
C ALA A 38 -3.88 11.27 16.95
N GLY A 39 -4.35 12.23 16.16
CA GLY A 39 -5.74 12.30 15.69
C GLY A 39 -6.66 13.18 16.53
N ASP A 40 -6.17 13.76 17.63
CA ASP A 40 -6.90 14.74 18.42
C ASP A 40 -6.88 16.12 17.73
N THR A 41 -7.80 16.98 18.13
CA THR A 41 -7.89 18.37 17.64
C THR A 41 -6.90 19.23 18.40
N VAL A 42 -6.03 19.92 17.66
CA VAL A 42 -5.10 20.91 18.19
C VAL A 42 -5.73 22.29 18.00
N THR A 43 -5.75 23.08 19.07
CA THR A 43 -6.32 24.44 19.07
C THR A 43 -5.23 25.45 19.39
N ILE A 44 -5.20 26.53 18.61
CA ILE A 44 -4.34 27.68 18.76
C ILE A 44 -5.23 28.91 18.88
N GLU A 45 -5.02 29.71 19.91
CA GLU A 45 -5.81 30.89 20.19
C GLU A 45 -4.90 32.04 20.60
N GLY A 46 -5.34 33.27 20.34
CA GLY A 46 -4.55 34.44 20.64
C GLY A 46 -5.10 35.69 19.99
N THR A 47 -4.26 36.71 19.96
CA THR A 47 -4.55 37.96 19.25
C THR A 47 -3.43 38.26 18.27
N ILE A 48 -3.79 38.65 17.05
CA ILE A 48 -2.87 39.20 16.05
C ILE A 48 -3.14 40.70 15.87
N GLU A 49 -2.26 41.40 15.16
CA GLU A 49 -2.49 42.80 14.78
C GLU A 49 -3.84 42.95 14.05
N PRO A 50 -4.73 43.86 14.50
CA PRO A 50 -6.04 44.09 13.88
C PRO A 50 -5.94 44.36 12.37
N GLY A 51 -6.95 43.91 11.62
CA GLY A 51 -7.02 44.06 10.17
C GLY A 51 -6.13 43.09 9.36
N LYS A 52 -5.17 42.40 9.97
CA LYS A 52 -4.32 41.41 9.28
C LYS A 52 -5.07 40.09 9.04
N ASP A 53 -4.63 39.36 8.02
CA ASP A 53 -5.03 37.97 7.82
C ASP A 53 -4.26 37.05 8.80
N LEU A 54 -4.92 35.96 9.20
CA LEU A 54 -4.31 34.95 10.07
C LEU A 54 -3.52 33.92 9.25
N TYR A 55 -2.29 33.64 9.68
CA TYR A 55 -1.46 32.55 9.20
C TYR A 55 -0.89 31.75 10.37
N VAL A 56 -1.24 30.47 10.45
CA VAL A 56 -0.68 29.55 11.44
C VAL A 56 0.04 28.41 10.72
N ALA A 57 1.37 28.45 10.75
CA ALA A 57 2.20 27.37 10.22
C ALA A 57 2.48 26.35 11.32
N VAL A 58 2.03 25.11 11.12
CA VAL A 58 2.25 23.98 12.04
C VAL A 58 3.14 22.97 11.33
N ALA A 59 4.36 22.78 11.82
CA ALA A 59 5.38 21.98 11.13
C ALA A 59 5.98 20.93 12.06
N SER A 60 6.04 19.68 11.60
CA SER A 60 6.69 18.61 12.36
C SER A 60 8.20 18.87 12.44
N GLN A 61 8.79 18.70 13.62
CA GLN A 61 10.25 18.72 13.79
C GLN A 61 10.93 17.56 13.05
N THR A 62 10.19 16.47 12.84
CA THR A 62 10.60 15.39 11.94
C THR A 62 10.67 15.92 10.50
N THR A 63 11.88 15.97 9.96
CA THR A 63 12.17 16.43 8.60
C THR A 63 12.68 15.28 7.73
N PHE A 64 12.56 15.43 6.43
CA PHE A 64 13.07 14.49 5.44
C PHE A 64 13.84 15.20 4.35
N ALA A 65 14.99 14.65 3.97
CA ALA A 65 15.70 14.99 2.74
C ALA A 65 15.77 13.79 1.79
N PRO A 66 15.84 14.01 0.46
CA PRO A 66 15.99 12.94 -0.51
C PRO A 66 17.21 12.02 -0.32
N LYS A 67 18.23 12.44 0.44
CA LYS A 67 19.38 11.60 0.82
C LYS A 67 19.05 10.57 1.90
N ASP A 68 18.01 10.77 2.69
CA ASP A 68 17.66 9.92 3.84
C ASP A 68 16.97 8.61 3.41
N THR A 69 16.52 8.50 2.16
CA THR A 69 15.94 7.26 1.64
C THR A 69 17.00 6.16 1.49
N LYS A 70 16.68 4.97 1.98
CA LYS A 70 17.49 3.75 1.82
C LYS A 70 17.05 2.88 0.63
N GLY A 71 15.95 3.24 -0.03
CA GLY A 71 15.37 2.46 -1.13
C GLY A 71 16.11 2.68 -2.44
N VAL A 72 16.46 1.59 -3.13
CA VAL A 72 17.21 1.64 -4.40
C VAL A 72 16.41 2.36 -5.49
N HIS A 73 15.12 2.02 -5.64
CA HIS A 73 14.24 2.68 -6.60
C HIS A 73 13.98 4.14 -6.23
N GLU A 74 13.81 4.40 -4.94
CA GLU A 74 13.51 5.73 -4.45
C GLU A 74 14.66 6.70 -4.69
N THR A 75 15.89 6.27 -4.37
CA THR A 75 17.12 7.02 -4.62
C THR A 75 17.23 7.44 -6.09
N LYS A 76 17.00 6.49 -7.01
CA LYS A 76 17.05 6.77 -8.46
C LYS A 76 15.99 7.78 -8.89
N LYS A 77 14.76 7.64 -8.39
CA LYS A 77 13.66 8.56 -8.73
C LYS A 77 13.86 9.95 -8.15
N PHE A 78 14.29 10.07 -6.89
CA PHE A 78 14.59 11.35 -6.28
C PHE A 78 15.71 12.08 -7.02
N LYS A 79 16.78 11.38 -7.45
CA LYS A 79 17.83 11.99 -8.29
C LYS A 79 17.27 12.57 -9.60
N LYS A 80 16.33 11.88 -10.24
CA LYS A 80 15.65 12.36 -11.46
C LYS A 80 14.77 13.59 -11.19
N TYR A 81 14.00 13.57 -10.10
CA TYR A 81 13.09 14.68 -9.78
C TYR A 81 13.80 15.90 -9.22
N ALA A 82 14.89 15.73 -8.47
CA ALA A 82 15.73 16.81 -7.97
C ALA A 82 16.15 17.75 -9.12
N LYS A 83 16.66 17.17 -10.22
CA LYS A 83 17.02 17.91 -11.44
C LYS A 83 15.83 18.59 -12.12
N LYS A 84 14.67 17.90 -12.19
CA LYS A 84 13.49 18.39 -12.92
C LYS A 84 12.73 19.49 -12.18
N VAL A 85 12.67 19.41 -10.86
CA VAL A 85 11.84 20.28 -10.01
C VAL A 85 12.67 21.42 -9.41
N GLY A 86 13.99 21.26 -9.30
CA GLY A 86 14.88 22.29 -8.73
C GLY A 86 14.95 22.21 -7.21
N PHE A 87 15.31 21.04 -6.69
CA PHE A 87 15.69 20.84 -5.28
C PHE A 87 16.95 19.97 -5.21
N LYS A 88 17.72 20.07 -4.13
CA LYS A 88 18.96 19.30 -3.92
C LYS A 88 18.69 18.03 -3.09
N ARG A 89 19.66 17.13 -3.00
CA ARG A 89 19.50 15.87 -2.23
C ARG A 89 19.49 16.07 -0.72
N ASP A 90 20.04 17.17 -0.27
CA ASP A 90 20.14 17.62 1.12
C ASP A 90 19.03 18.59 1.52
N THR A 91 18.22 19.09 0.57
CA THR A 91 17.04 19.92 0.86
C THR A 91 16.10 19.19 1.82
N ARG A 92 15.89 19.77 3.01
CA ARG A 92 15.04 19.21 4.07
C ARG A 92 13.72 19.95 4.14
N VAL A 93 12.64 19.22 4.33
CA VAL A 93 11.32 19.80 4.64
C VAL A 93 10.66 19.00 5.76
N PRO A 94 9.77 19.62 6.54
CA PRO A 94 8.91 18.91 7.48
C PRO A 94 8.12 17.81 6.78
N VAL A 95 8.00 16.63 7.41
CA VAL A 95 7.23 15.51 6.85
C VAL A 95 5.73 15.78 6.90
N LEU A 96 5.28 16.45 7.95
CA LEU A 96 3.93 16.96 8.11
C LEU A 96 4.00 18.48 8.28
N TYR A 97 3.18 19.19 7.51
CA TYR A 97 3.13 20.63 7.50
C TYR A 97 1.71 21.09 7.18
N TYR A 98 1.20 22.01 7.99
CA TYR A 98 -0.10 22.62 7.82
C TYR A 98 0.03 24.14 7.85
N MET A 99 -0.68 24.81 6.95
CA MET A 99 -0.84 26.26 6.93
C MET A 99 -2.32 26.54 7.11
N LEU A 100 -2.74 26.88 8.33
CA LEU A 100 -4.11 27.30 8.60
C LEU A 100 -4.19 28.80 8.31
N THR A 101 -5.12 29.20 7.45
CA THR A 101 -5.23 30.61 7.07
C THR A 101 -6.65 31.01 6.70
N THR A 102 -6.97 32.27 6.97
CA THR A 102 -8.19 32.92 6.47
C THR A 102 -8.09 33.31 4.98
N ASN A 103 -6.88 33.35 4.42
CA ASN A 103 -6.62 33.73 3.03
C ASN A 103 -5.79 32.67 2.27
N PRO A 104 -6.40 31.53 1.93
CA PRO A 104 -5.70 30.44 1.22
C PRO A 104 -5.25 30.84 -0.19
N ALA A 105 -5.91 31.81 -0.83
CA ALA A 105 -5.61 32.26 -2.18
C ALA A 105 -4.18 32.81 -2.34
N LYS A 106 -3.53 33.24 -1.25
CA LYS A 106 -2.11 33.63 -1.27
C LYS A 106 -1.18 32.46 -1.60
N PHE A 107 -1.49 31.25 -1.13
CA PHE A 107 -0.62 30.08 -1.28
C PHE A 107 -0.94 29.21 -2.50
N GLY A 108 -2.15 29.29 -3.04
CA GLY A 108 -2.59 28.37 -4.08
C GLY A 108 -3.97 28.70 -4.65
N LYS A 109 -4.49 27.77 -5.44
CA LYS A 109 -5.86 27.83 -5.96
C LYS A 109 -6.45 26.43 -6.16
N THR A 110 -7.77 26.34 -6.06
CA THR A 110 -8.50 25.11 -6.38
C THR A 110 -8.54 24.89 -7.89
N VAL A 111 -8.22 23.67 -8.34
CA VAL A 111 -8.25 23.29 -9.76
C VAL A 111 -8.88 21.90 -9.93
N ALA A 112 -9.48 21.64 -11.10
CA ALA A 112 -9.94 20.31 -11.45
C ALA A 112 -8.75 19.37 -11.78
N LYS A 113 -8.85 18.12 -11.33
CA LYS A 113 -7.89 17.03 -11.54
C LYS A 113 -8.63 15.80 -12.01
N LYS A 114 -8.24 15.29 -13.18
CA LYS A 114 -8.72 14.02 -13.71
C LYS A 114 -7.88 12.85 -13.20
N TYR A 115 -8.51 11.70 -12.94
CA TYR A 115 -7.84 10.49 -12.45
C TYR A 115 -8.56 9.21 -12.92
N GLY A 116 -7.90 8.05 -12.73
CA GLY A 116 -8.42 6.73 -13.11
C GLY A 116 -8.32 6.42 -14.60
N GLY A 117 -8.64 5.17 -14.97
CA GLY A 117 -8.68 4.72 -16.36
C GLY A 117 -7.35 4.17 -16.93
N PRO A 118 -7.42 3.49 -18.08
CA PRO A 118 -6.27 2.89 -18.75
C PRO A 118 -5.30 3.96 -19.27
N SER A 119 -4.04 3.57 -19.56
CA SER A 119 -2.96 4.54 -19.84
C SER A 119 -3.15 5.39 -21.11
N PHE A 120 -4.11 5.01 -21.97
CA PHE A 120 -4.50 5.73 -23.18
C PHE A 120 -5.72 6.67 -22.98
N ALA A 121 -6.48 6.53 -21.88
CA ALA A 121 -7.57 7.43 -21.53
C ALA A 121 -7.09 8.50 -20.53
N LYS A 122 -7.28 9.79 -20.83
CA LYS A 122 -6.85 10.92 -19.97
C LYS A 122 -7.75 11.12 -18.74
N GLY A 123 -7.90 10.10 -17.90
CA GLY A 123 -8.68 10.20 -16.66
C GLY A 123 -10.19 10.19 -16.91
N ILE A 124 -10.84 9.10 -16.52
CA ILE A 124 -12.30 8.94 -16.65
C ILE A 124 -13.08 9.60 -15.49
N TYR A 125 -12.41 9.95 -14.38
CA TYR A 125 -13.01 10.65 -13.23
C TYR A 125 -12.43 12.06 -13.05
N SER A 126 -13.19 12.94 -12.40
CA SER A 126 -12.79 14.32 -12.09
C SER A 126 -13.00 14.67 -10.62
N THR A 127 -12.11 15.46 -10.04
CA THR A 127 -12.18 15.99 -8.67
C THR A 127 -11.47 17.33 -8.56
N THR A 128 -11.65 18.06 -7.47
CA THR A 128 -10.93 19.30 -7.18
C THR A 128 -9.65 18.99 -6.40
N MET A 129 -8.63 19.85 -6.52
CA MET A 129 -7.45 19.81 -5.67
C MET A 129 -6.94 21.22 -5.40
N PHE A 130 -6.33 21.44 -4.24
CA PHE A 130 -5.65 22.69 -3.94
C PHE A 130 -4.21 22.67 -4.49
N LYS A 131 -3.95 23.46 -5.53
CA LYS A 131 -2.67 23.53 -6.23
C LYS A 131 -1.84 24.69 -5.70
N LEU A 132 -0.61 24.42 -5.27
CA LEU A 132 0.26 25.42 -4.67
C LEU A 132 0.88 26.33 -5.75
N LYS A 133 1.01 27.61 -5.44
CA LYS A 133 1.73 28.57 -6.29
C LYS A 133 3.21 28.17 -6.41
N LYS A 134 3.83 28.59 -7.52
CA LYS A 134 5.30 28.52 -7.65
C LYS A 134 5.91 29.53 -6.67
N TYR A 135 7.12 29.27 -6.18
CA TYR A 135 7.77 30.15 -5.20
C TYR A 135 7.82 31.62 -5.65
N GLY A 136 8.20 31.89 -6.91
CA GLY A 136 8.22 33.25 -7.47
C GLY A 136 6.85 33.87 -7.76
N LYS A 137 5.74 33.20 -7.42
CA LYS A 137 4.37 33.71 -7.50
C LYS A 137 3.72 33.87 -6.11
N LEU A 138 4.46 33.55 -5.05
CA LEU A 138 4.10 33.95 -3.69
C LEU A 138 4.53 35.42 -3.51
N ASP A 139 3.67 36.22 -2.89
CA ASP A 139 4.03 37.55 -2.41
C ASP A 139 4.99 37.44 -1.21
N ASP A 140 5.63 38.55 -0.83
CA ASP A 140 6.65 38.54 0.21
C ASP A 140 6.08 38.27 1.60
N GLU A 141 4.83 38.67 1.85
CA GLU A 141 4.09 38.32 3.05
C GLU A 141 3.91 36.80 3.14
N ALA A 142 3.37 36.14 2.13
CA ALA A 142 3.16 34.69 2.13
C ALA A 142 4.48 33.93 2.30
N LYS A 143 5.58 34.39 1.70
CA LYS A 143 6.91 33.80 1.90
C LYS A 143 7.37 33.89 3.36
N ALA A 144 7.17 35.03 4.02
CA ALA A 144 7.53 35.21 5.42
C ALA A 144 6.71 34.30 6.35
N MET A 145 5.45 34.02 6.00
CA MET A 145 4.54 33.22 6.82
C MET A 145 4.75 31.70 6.71
N LEU A 146 5.65 31.20 5.85
CA LEU A 146 5.85 29.76 5.64
C LEU A 146 6.48 29.01 6.83
N GLY A 147 6.92 29.71 7.88
CA GLY A 147 7.54 29.12 9.06
C GLY A 147 8.92 28.54 8.73
N PRO A 148 9.16 27.22 8.88
CA PRO A 148 10.48 26.64 8.67
C PRO A 148 10.90 26.49 7.20
N ILE A 149 9.99 26.66 6.24
CA ILE A 149 10.32 26.59 4.80
C ILE A 149 10.68 27.99 4.31
N LYS A 150 11.97 28.27 4.12
CA LYS A 150 12.45 29.63 3.82
C LYS A 150 12.93 29.77 2.37
N THR A 151 13.55 28.72 1.85
CA THR A 151 14.22 28.76 0.55
C THR A 151 13.32 28.30 -0.60
N LYS A 152 13.68 28.72 -1.82
CA LYS A 152 13.01 28.29 -3.06
C LYS A 152 13.10 26.77 -3.24
N GLU A 153 14.24 26.17 -2.92
CA GLU A 153 14.49 24.73 -3.00
C GLU A 153 13.59 23.95 -2.05
N GLU A 154 13.45 24.41 -0.80
CA GLU A 154 12.56 23.79 0.19
C GLU A 154 11.10 23.88 -0.24
N TRP A 155 10.64 25.03 -0.73
CA TRP A 155 9.27 25.17 -1.25
C TRP A 155 9.02 24.28 -2.47
N ASN A 156 9.98 24.21 -3.40
CA ASN A 156 9.89 23.35 -4.58
C ASN A 156 9.81 21.88 -4.17
N PHE A 157 10.62 21.46 -3.20
CA PHE A 157 10.60 20.09 -2.69
C PHE A 157 9.28 19.80 -1.97
N TYR A 158 8.85 20.67 -1.06
CA TYR A 158 7.58 20.59 -0.36
C TYR A 158 6.40 20.46 -1.33
N LYS A 159 6.33 21.36 -2.32
CA LYS A 159 5.29 21.31 -3.36
C LYS A 159 5.32 20.02 -4.16
N PHE A 160 6.50 19.48 -4.47
CA PHE A 160 6.61 18.18 -5.12
C PHE A 160 6.06 17.05 -4.26
N LEU A 161 6.33 17.07 -2.95
CA LEU A 161 5.76 16.10 -2.01
C LEU A 161 4.23 16.23 -1.92
N HIS A 162 3.71 17.46 -1.95
CA HIS A 162 2.28 17.77 -1.91
C HIS A 162 1.51 17.33 -3.17
N GLU A 163 2.04 17.62 -4.36
CA GLU A 163 1.29 17.48 -5.62
C GLU A 163 1.59 16.19 -6.39
N LYS A 164 2.81 15.66 -6.29
CA LYS A 164 3.23 14.52 -7.11
C LYS A 164 2.93 13.22 -6.40
N THR A 165 2.17 12.33 -7.05
CA THR A 165 1.83 10.98 -6.56
C THR A 165 3.02 10.21 -5.99
N TYR A 166 4.21 10.38 -6.58
CA TYR A 166 5.41 9.75 -6.06
C TYR A 166 5.81 10.30 -4.69
N GLY A 167 5.90 11.63 -4.53
CA GLY A 167 6.21 12.28 -3.26
C GLY A 167 5.15 11.99 -2.20
N ILE A 168 3.86 12.11 -2.57
CA ILE A 168 2.73 11.82 -1.69
C ILE A 168 2.80 10.39 -1.16
N ASN A 169 3.07 9.40 -2.01
CA ASN A 169 3.07 7.99 -1.59
C ASN A 169 4.40 7.52 -0.96
N THR A 170 5.37 8.42 -0.80
CA THR A 170 6.72 8.06 -0.36
C THR A 170 7.15 8.85 0.88
N VAL A 171 6.85 10.15 0.94
CA VAL A 171 7.26 11.02 2.07
C VAL A 171 6.04 11.51 2.83
N THR A 172 5.08 12.13 2.14
CA THR A 172 3.92 12.71 2.81
C THR A 172 3.09 11.61 3.47
N LYS A 173 2.83 11.76 4.76
CA LYS A 173 2.03 10.78 5.51
C LYS A 173 0.54 11.15 5.54
N GLU A 174 0.17 12.42 5.61
CA GLU A 174 -1.24 12.80 5.54
C GLU A 174 -1.69 13.12 4.10
N ALA A 175 -2.09 12.07 3.38
CA ALA A 175 -2.68 12.20 2.06
C ALA A 175 -4.21 12.42 2.13
N THR A 176 -4.72 13.37 1.35
CA THR A 176 -6.16 13.56 1.16
C THR A 176 -6.66 12.71 -0.01
N LYS A 177 -7.81 12.05 0.19
CA LYS A 177 -8.41 11.11 -0.77
C LYS A 177 -9.83 11.52 -1.16
N ARG A 178 -10.24 11.15 -2.38
CA ARG A 178 -11.65 11.06 -2.79
C ARG A 178 -11.90 9.64 -3.28
N GLY A 179 -12.85 8.94 -2.65
CA GLY A 179 -12.89 7.48 -2.72
C GLY A 179 -11.54 6.89 -2.29
N LYS A 180 -11.03 5.92 -3.04
CA LYS A 180 -9.70 5.31 -2.79
C LYS A 180 -8.52 6.03 -3.46
N VAL A 181 -8.75 7.15 -4.14
CA VAL A 181 -7.71 7.85 -4.90
C VAL A 181 -7.10 8.96 -4.08
N THR A 182 -5.79 8.86 -3.85
CA THR A 182 -4.98 9.94 -3.27
C THR A 182 -4.82 11.08 -4.26
N ILE A 183 -5.27 12.27 -3.88
CA ILE A 183 -5.28 13.44 -4.76
C ILE A 183 -4.05 14.32 -4.48
N PHE A 184 -3.83 14.69 -3.22
CA PHE A 184 -2.73 15.55 -2.77
C PHE A 184 -2.49 15.38 -1.25
N ALA A 185 -1.50 16.05 -0.68
CA ALA A 185 -1.24 16.05 0.76
C ALA A 185 -2.02 17.13 1.52
N ARG A 186 -2.58 16.83 2.69
CA ARG A 186 -3.23 17.89 3.48
C ARG A 186 -2.17 18.94 3.91
N SER A 187 -2.38 20.20 3.57
CA SER A 187 -1.37 21.27 3.75
C SER A 187 -1.97 22.64 4.06
N VAL A 188 -2.44 23.37 3.06
CA VAL A 188 -3.09 24.67 3.23
C VAL A 188 -4.56 24.41 3.58
N LEU A 189 -4.96 24.91 4.73
CA LEU A 189 -6.26 24.66 5.35
C LEU A 189 -6.96 25.97 5.66
N THR A 190 -8.26 25.99 5.44
CA THR A 190 -9.14 27.08 5.85
C THR A 190 -10.34 26.53 6.62
N ASP A 191 -11.25 27.40 7.00
CA ASP A 191 -12.47 27.00 7.70
C ASP A 191 -13.33 26.08 6.84
N TYR A 192 -13.60 24.87 7.34
CA TYR A 192 -14.45 23.89 6.68
C TYR A 192 -15.89 24.38 6.56
N GLY A 193 -16.39 25.13 7.55
CA GLY A 193 -17.77 25.64 7.54
C GLY A 193 -18.04 26.59 6.37
N LYS A 194 -17.02 27.33 5.94
CA LYS A 194 -17.11 28.28 4.81
C LYS A 194 -16.91 27.63 3.44
N THR A 195 -16.05 26.61 3.36
CA THR A 195 -15.62 26.06 2.07
C THR A 195 -16.28 24.75 1.68
N GLY A 196 -16.66 23.91 2.64
CA GLY A 196 -17.15 22.55 2.41
C GLY A 196 -16.14 21.61 1.72
N ASN A 197 -14.87 22.02 1.56
CA ASN A 197 -13.88 21.21 0.87
C ASN A 197 -13.44 20.02 1.73
N TYR A 198 -13.32 18.84 1.11
CA TYR A 198 -12.98 17.62 1.84
C TYR A 198 -11.57 17.61 2.48
N TRP A 199 -10.64 18.47 2.04
CA TRP A 199 -9.32 18.63 2.68
C TRP A 199 -9.33 19.55 3.89
N ASP A 200 -10.33 20.43 4.00
CA ASP A 200 -10.53 21.34 5.14
C ASP A 200 -11.27 20.63 6.28
N LYS A 201 -11.83 19.43 6.05
CA LYS A 201 -12.58 18.67 7.04
C LYS A 201 -11.83 18.50 8.37
N GLY A 202 -12.46 18.95 9.45
CA GLY A 202 -11.87 18.95 10.79
C GLY A 202 -10.95 20.13 11.06
N THR A 203 -11.02 21.20 10.26
CA THR A 203 -10.41 22.50 10.52
C THR A 203 -11.51 23.54 10.77
N SER A 204 -11.33 24.38 11.79
CA SER A 204 -12.19 25.53 12.09
C SER A 204 -11.30 26.76 12.35
N ILE A 205 -11.63 27.88 11.72
CA ILE A 205 -10.88 29.13 11.87
C ILE A 205 -11.85 30.29 12.08
N SER A 206 -11.78 30.88 13.26
CA SER A 206 -12.46 32.13 13.61
C SER A 206 -11.41 33.22 13.80
N LEU A 207 -11.63 34.37 13.17
CA LEU A 207 -10.82 35.58 13.32
C LEU A 207 -11.76 36.76 13.33
N ASP A 208 -11.76 37.50 14.43
CA ASP A 208 -12.34 38.82 14.48
C ASP A 208 -11.30 39.82 13.94
N LYS A 209 -11.55 40.39 12.77
CA LYS A 209 -10.63 41.33 12.13
C LYS A 209 -10.56 42.68 12.85
N ALA A 210 -11.58 43.07 13.59
CA ALA A 210 -11.61 44.34 14.31
C ALA A 210 -10.74 44.30 15.57
N THR A 211 -10.82 43.20 16.31
CA THR A 211 -10.05 43.03 17.56
C THR A 211 -8.74 42.25 17.37
N GLY A 212 -8.59 41.53 16.26
CA GLY A 212 -7.47 40.63 16.01
C GLY A 212 -7.53 39.32 16.78
N LYS A 213 -8.57 39.09 17.60
CA LYS A 213 -8.76 37.84 18.36
C LYS A 213 -9.06 36.68 17.42
N PHE A 214 -8.39 35.57 17.61
CA PHE A 214 -8.58 34.39 16.77
C PHE A 214 -8.59 33.08 17.55
N THR A 215 -9.25 32.10 16.95
CA THR A 215 -9.20 30.70 17.35
C THR A 215 -9.08 29.86 16.08
N ALA A 216 -7.99 29.12 15.95
CA ALA A 216 -7.74 28.20 14.85
C ALA A 216 -7.54 26.80 15.40
N SER A 217 -8.35 25.85 14.94
CA SER A 217 -8.24 24.44 15.32
C SER A 217 -8.16 23.54 14.10
N PHE A 218 -7.40 22.45 14.22
CA PHE A 218 -7.39 21.40 13.20
C PHE A 218 -7.20 20.02 13.82
N LYS A 219 -7.80 19.02 13.20
CA LYS A 219 -7.58 17.62 13.54
C LYS A 219 -6.21 17.17 13.03
N SER A 220 -5.33 16.79 13.95
CA SER A 220 -4.01 16.23 13.63
C SER A 220 -4.13 14.90 12.91
N PHE A 221 -3.07 14.49 12.19
CA PHE A 221 -3.10 13.23 11.48
C PHE A 221 -3.12 12.03 12.44
N ARG A 222 -4.17 11.21 12.34
CA ARG A 222 -4.38 10.02 13.21
C ARG A 222 -3.23 9.00 13.16
N HIS A 223 -2.46 8.98 12.07
CA HIS A 223 -1.33 8.07 11.86
C HIS A 223 0.02 8.80 11.84
N THR A 224 0.12 9.92 12.56
CA THR A 224 1.41 10.54 12.86
C THR A 224 2.28 9.56 13.67
N PRO A 225 3.59 9.42 13.40
CA PRO A 225 4.46 8.58 14.21
C PRO A 225 4.43 8.95 15.71
N PRO A 226 4.62 7.97 16.61
CA PRO A 226 4.67 8.21 18.05
C PRO A 226 5.67 9.29 18.42
N ASN A 227 5.30 10.14 19.39
CA ASN A 227 6.17 11.17 19.97
C ASN A 227 6.71 12.16 18.93
N THR A 228 5.88 12.51 17.94
CA THR A 228 6.23 13.53 16.95
C THR A 228 5.92 14.91 17.51
N LYS A 229 6.97 15.74 17.61
CA LYS A 229 6.86 17.15 18.01
C LYS A 229 6.55 18.05 16.82
N PHE A 230 5.78 19.10 17.07
CA PHE A 230 5.41 20.13 16.09
C PHE A 230 5.73 21.51 16.63
N ASP A 231 6.34 22.33 15.79
CA ASP A 231 6.51 23.75 16.03
C ASP A 231 5.34 24.52 15.43
N VAL A 232 4.84 25.50 16.18
CA VAL A 232 3.73 26.36 15.76
C VAL A 232 4.24 27.79 15.61
N TYR A 233 3.94 28.38 14.45
CA TYR A 233 4.24 29.77 14.13
C TYR A 233 2.92 30.49 13.84
N VAL A 234 2.72 31.65 14.46
CA VAL A 234 1.58 32.55 14.18
C VAL A 234 2.15 33.83 13.60
N ASN A 235 1.73 34.17 12.38
CA ASN A 235 2.21 35.32 11.63
C ASN A 235 3.75 35.47 11.68
N ALA A 236 4.47 34.39 11.30
CA ALA A 236 5.92 34.23 11.30
C ALA A 236 6.61 34.08 12.68
N ALA A 237 5.98 34.46 13.79
CA ALA A 237 6.56 34.29 15.12
C ALA A 237 6.32 32.87 15.66
N LYS A 238 7.39 32.21 16.15
CA LYS A 238 7.26 30.90 16.81
C LYS A 238 6.65 31.08 18.20
N ILE A 239 5.49 30.47 18.45
CA ILE A 239 4.76 30.63 19.71
C ILE A 239 4.94 29.47 20.68
N GLY A 240 5.35 28.31 20.18
CA GLY A 240 5.54 27.12 21.01
C GLY A 240 5.67 25.83 20.22
N THR A 241 5.72 24.73 20.97
CA THR A 241 5.83 23.37 20.45
C THR A 241 4.84 22.48 21.19
N PHE A 242 4.18 21.57 20.48
CA PHE A 242 3.38 20.51 21.10
C PHE A 242 3.86 19.13 20.66
N ASN A 243 3.52 18.10 21.44
CA ASN A 243 3.88 16.71 21.17
C ASN A 243 2.63 15.86 20.89
N LEU A 244 2.72 14.98 19.89
CA LEU A 244 1.71 13.96 19.61
C LEU A 244 2.11 12.61 20.22
N LYS A 245 1.42 12.23 21.29
CA LYS A 245 1.50 10.93 21.95
C LYS A 245 0.88 9.82 21.09
N PRO A 246 1.35 8.57 21.24
CA PRO A 246 0.79 7.44 20.52
C PRO A 246 -0.65 7.15 20.92
N LYS A 247 -1.45 6.70 19.93
CA LYS A 247 -2.84 6.29 20.14
C LYS A 247 -3.06 4.89 19.57
N GLY A 248 -2.63 3.87 20.31
CA GLY A 248 -2.73 2.44 19.96
C GLY A 248 -1.42 1.83 19.45
N PHE A 249 -1.52 0.65 18.83
CA PHE A 249 -0.35 -0.13 18.38
C PHE A 249 0.25 0.43 17.09
N TRP A 250 1.55 0.75 17.09
CA TRP A 250 2.25 1.38 15.97
C TRP A 250 3.01 0.36 15.11
N LEU A 251 2.70 0.32 13.81
CA LEU A 251 3.45 -0.44 12.82
C LEU A 251 4.56 0.44 12.24
N SER A 252 5.81 0.18 12.65
CA SER A 252 6.96 1.08 12.40
C SER A 252 7.27 1.27 10.91
N ARG A 253 7.29 0.18 10.14
CA ARG A 253 7.44 0.21 8.68
C ARG A 253 6.08 0.25 7.99
N GLY A 254 5.02 -0.17 8.67
CA GLY A 254 3.64 0.03 8.19
C GLY A 254 3.25 1.50 8.09
N GLY A 255 3.85 2.36 8.91
CA GLY A 255 3.65 3.81 8.94
C GLY A 255 2.28 4.21 9.48
N ARG A 256 1.69 3.41 10.37
CA ARG A 256 0.35 3.69 10.92
C ARG A 256 0.07 2.99 12.24
N TYR A 257 -0.96 3.47 12.93
CA TYR A 257 -1.60 2.74 14.02
C TYR A 257 -2.61 1.73 13.48
N MET A 258 -2.54 0.50 13.96
CA MET A 258 -3.45 -0.60 13.59
C MET A 258 -3.34 -1.73 14.61
N ASN A 259 -4.47 -2.31 15.00
CA ASN A 259 -4.46 -3.55 15.76
C ASN A 259 -4.03 -4.73 14.85
N PRO A 260 -2.94 -5.47 15.17
CA PRO A 260 -2.47 -6.60 14.37
C PRO A 260 -3.50 -7.71 14.13
N LEU A 261 -4.52 -7.84 14.98
CA LEU A 261 -5.59 -8.85 14.82
C LEU A 261 -6.32 -8.72 13.48
N TRP A 262 -6.54 -7.51 12.97
CA TRP A 262 -7.14 -7.31 11.65
C TRP A 262 -6.27 -7.93 10.55
N ILE A 263 -4.94 -7.86 10.68
CA ILE A 263 -4.01 -8.45 9.73
C ILE A 263 -4.09 -9.98 9.80
N ILE A 264 -4.18 -10.54 11.00
CA ILE A 264 -4.33 -11.99 11.21
C ILE A 264 -5.63 -12.50 10.58
N ILE A 265 -6.77 -11.87 10.89
CA ILE A 265 -8.08 -12.26 10.34
C ILE A 265 -8.06 -12.19 8.82
N GLY A 266 -7.53 -11.12 8.24
CA GLY A 266 -7.35 -11.00 6.80
C GLY A 266 -6.47 -12.10 6.22
N ALA A 267 -5.33 -12.40 6.86
CA ALA A 267 -4.42 -13.45 6.44
C ALA A 267 -5.05 -14.85 6.54
N ILE A 268 -5.90 -15.13 7.54
CA ILE A 268 -6.66 -16.38 7.65
C ILE A 268 -7.62 -16.50 6.46
N ALA A 269 -8.44 -15.48 6.22
CA ALA A 269 -9.42 -15.50 5.14
C ALA A 269 -8.75 -15.65 3.76
N VAL A 270 -7.73 -14.82 3.48
CA VAL A 270 -7.00 -14.86 2.21
C VAL A 270 -6.18 -16.14 2.09
N GLY A 271 -5.55 -16.62 3.16
CA GLY A 271 -4.78 -17.86 3.19
C GLY A 271 -5.63 -19.11 2.95
N ALA A 272 -6.84 -19.14 3.53
CA ALA A 272 -7.81 -20.21 3.29
C ALA A 272 -8.28 -20.23 1.82
N PHE A 273 -8.66 -19.06 1.29
CA PHE A 273 -9.06 -18.93 -0.11
C PHE A 273 -7.92 -19.30 -1.07
N PHE A 274 -6.71 -18.80 -0.81
CA PHE A 274 -5.53 -19.09 -1.62
C PHE A 274 -5.19 -20.57 -1.61
N THR A 275 -5.28 -21.24 -0.47
CA THR A 275 -4.99 -22.67 -0.36
C THR A 275 -6.04 -23.52 -1.08
N LEU A 276 -7.30 -23.08 -1.09
CA LEU A 276 -8.41 -23.78 -1.73
C LEU A 276 -8.28 -23.79 -3.26
N ILE A 277 -7.91 -22.65 -3.86
CA ILE A 277 -7.81 -22.46 -5.31
C ILE A 277 -6.39 -22.61 -5.85
N GLY A 278 -5.37 -22.38 -5.01
CA GLY A 278 -3.96 -22.34 -5.37
C GLY A 278 -3.52 -21.12 -6.18
N ALA A 279 -4.34 -20.05 -6.25
CA ALA A 279 -4.07 -18.87 -7.06
C ALA A 279 -4.27 -17.54 -6.31
N ALA A 280 -3.51 -16.51 -6.72
CA ALA A 280 -3.69 -15.10 -6.36
C ALA A 280 -3.48 -14.67 -4.88
N GLY A 281 -2.98 -15.54 -4.00
CA GLY A 281 -2.84 -15.24 -2.55
C GLY A 281 -2.09 -13.92 -2.24
N GLY A 282 -0.91 -13.72 -2.82
CA GLY A 282 -0.12 -12.50 -2.59
C GLY A 282 -0.80 -11.22 -3.08
N MET A 283 -1.58 -11.28 -4.17
CA MET A 283 -2.33 -10.13 -4.70
C MET A 283 -3.57 -9.81 -3.89
N LEU A 284 -4.27 -10.84 -3.42
CA LEU A 284 -5.42 -10.69 -2.55
C LEU A 284 -4.96 -10.12 -1.19
N MET A 285 -3.84 -10.61 -0.65
CA MET A 285 -3.26 -10.03 0.55
C MET A 285 -2.83 -8.58 0.35
N ALA A 286 -2.24 -8.26 -0.81
CA ALA A 286 -1.94 -6.87 -1.15
C ALA A 286 -3.19 -5.99 -1.21
N ALA A 287 -4.29 -6.49 -1.80
CA ALA A 287 -5.55 -5.76 -1.84
C ALA A 287 -6.12 -5.56 -0.43
N TYR A 288 -6.12 -6.61 0.39
CA TYR A 288 -6.54 -6.53 1.80
C TYR A 288 -5.72 -5.50 2.58
N GLN A 289 -4.39 -5.52 2.43
CA GLN A 289 -3.51 -4.56 3.07
C GLN A 289 -3.75 -3.12 2.60
N VAL A 290 -4.14 -2.90 1.35
CA VAL A 290 -4.43 -1.57 0.83
C VAL A 290 -5.83 -1.08 1.24
N MET A 291 -6.82 -1.97 1.25
CA MET A 291 -8.23 -1.62 1.48
C MET A 291 -8.63 -1.59 2.95
N VAL A 292 -8.05 -2.46 3.78
CA VAL A 292 -8.40 -2.59 5.20
C VAL A 292 -7.26 -2.02 6.03
N VAL A 293 -6.05 -2.56 5.84
CA VAL A 293 -4.89 -2.16 6.64
C VAL A 293 -4.35 -0.79 6.25
N HIS A 294 -4.66 -0.26 5.06
CA HIS A 294 -4.04 0.90 4.40
C HIS A 294 -2.59 1.19 4.82
N THR A 295 -1.70 0.23 4.62
CA THR A 295 -0.27 0.36 4.91
C THR A 295 0.37 1.52 4.10
N MET A 296 1.16 2.39 4.74
CA MET A 296 1.71 3.62 4.15
C MET A 296 3.22 3.58 3.89
N GLY A 297 3.94 2.61 4.47
CA GLY A 297 5.40 2.53 4.41
C GLY A 297 6.09 3.52 5.37
N PRO A 298 7.39 3.39 5.63
CA PRO A 298 8.17 4.37 6.38
C PRO A 298 8.44 5.62 5.52
N ILE A 299 8.94 6.68 6.14
CA ILE A 299 9.24 7.93 5.42
C ILE A 299 10.38 7.67 4.42
N GLY A 300 10.19 8.11 3.17
CA GLY A 300 11.19 7.99 2.11
C GLY A 300 11.18 6.66 1.36
N ILE A 301 10.34 5.68 1.74
CA ILE A 301 10.18 4.40 1.03
C ILE A 301 8.72 4.23 0.64
N ASN A 302 8.47 3.86 -0.61
CA ASN A 302 7.11 3.65 -1.08
C ASN A 302 6.44 2.49 -0.33
N ALA A 303 5.18 2.69 0.10
CA ALA A 303 4.39 1.66 0.76
C ALA A 303 4.48 0.30 0.03
N ALA A 304 4.31 0.29 -1.30
CA ALA A 304 4.31 -0.94 -2.08
C ALA A 304 5.57 -1.79 -1.89
N ASN A 305 6.72 -1.16 -1.66
CA ASN A 305 7.98 -1.86 -1.44
C ASN A 305 8.10 -2.47 -0.03
N VAL A 306 7.23 -2.10 0.91
CA VAL A 306 7.09 -2.71 2.24
C VAL A 306 5.98 -3.75 2.27
N LEU A 307 4.87 -3.53 1.54
CA LEU A 307 3.77 -4.49 1.49
C LEU A 307 4.17 -5.79 0.79
N ARG A 308 4.88 -5.71 -0.35
CA ARG A 308 5.16 -6.89 -1.16
C ARG A 308 5.98 -7.95 -0.42
N PRO A 309 7.08 -7.63 0.29
CA PRO A 309 7.81 -8.62 1.09
C PRO A 309 6.93 -9.28 2.16
N SER A 310 6.04 -8.52 2.83
CA SER A 310 5.11 -9.08 3.83
C SER A 310 4.07 -10.00 3.20
N ASN A 311 3.55 -9.68 2.01
CA ASN A 311 2.54 -10.51 1.33
C ASN A 311 3.08 -11.85 0.85
N VAL A 312 4.38 -11.91 0.55
CA VAL A 312 5.07 -13.16 0.19
C VAL A 312 5.07 -14.16 1.36
N ALA A 313 4.97 -13.69 2.61
CA ALA A 313 4.82 -14.56 3.76
C ALA A 313 3.53 -15.39 3.65
N LEU A 314 2.41 -14.79 3.21
CA LEU A 314 1.15 -15.52 3.07
C LEU A 314 1.31 -16.69 2.10
N THR A 315 1.90 -16.42 0.93
CA THR A 315 2.06 -17.40 -0.14
C THR A 315 3.13 -18.46 0.16
N LEU A 316 3.92 -18.27 1.21
CA LEU A 316 4.88 -19.26 1.71
C LEU A 316 4.27 -20.10 2.85
N PHE A 317 3.62 -19.46 3.82
CA PHE A 317 3.18 -20.13 5.05
C PHE A 317 1.79 -20.76 4.94
N SER A 318 0.91 -20.29 4.06
CA SER A 318 -0.37 -21.00 3.83
C SER A 318 -0.19 -22.38 3.17
N PRO A 319 0.69 -22.56 2.17
CA PRO A 319 1.06 -23.90 1.70
C PRO A 319 1.60 -24.80 2.82
N LEU A 320 2.44 -24.26 3.71
CA LEU A 320 2.99 -25.02 4.83
C LEU A 320 1.89 -25.46 5.81
N GLY A 321 0.91 -24.60 6.10
CA GLY A 321 -0.25 -24.98 6.91
C GLY A 321 -1.13 -26.05 6.27
N ALA A 322 -1.20 -26.07 4.93
CA ALA A 322 -1.92 -27.08 4.16
C ALA A 322 -1.13 -28.39 3.96
N PHE A 323 0.19 -28.32 4.09
CA PHE A 323 1.13 -29.35 3.66
C PHE A 323 0.86 -30.69 4.32
N TYR A 324 0.75 -30.73 5.66
CA TYR A 324 0.51 -31.96 6.39
C TYR A 324 -0.73 -32.70 5.89
N ARG A 325 -1.82 -31.96 5.62
CA ARG A 325 -3.07 -32.57 5.16
C ARG A 325 -2.97 -33.08 3.73
N TYR A 326 -2.43 -32.29 2.81
CA TYR A 326 -2.32 -32.71 1.40
C TYR A 326 -1.27 -33.80 1.18
N ALA A 327 -0.13 -33.72 1.85
CA ALA A 327 0.99 -34.63 1.64
C ALA A 327 0.87 -35.92 2.47
N VAL A 328 0.52 -35.80 3.76
CA VAL A 328 0.58 -36.93 4.71
C VAL A 328 -0.80 -37.58 4.88
N VAL A 329 -1.82 -36.79 5.20
CA VAL A 329 -3.17 -37.32 5.51
C VAL A 329 -3.87 -37.82 4.25
N GLU A 330 -3.89 -37.01 3.19
CA GLU A 330 -4.66 -37.27 1.98
C GLU A 330 -3.81 -37.79 0.83
N LYS A 331 -2.47 -37.73 0.94
CA LYS A 331 -1.51 -38.22 -0.07
C LYS A 331 -1.85 -37.78 -1.50
N ARG A 332 -2.18 -36.49 -1.68
CA ARG A 332 -2.61 -35.87 -2.96
C ARG A 332 -1.50 -35.09 -3.68
N VAL A 333 -0.25 -35.28 -3.25
CA VAL A 333 0.91 -34.56 -3.81
C VAL A 333 1.64 -35.47 -4.79
N ALA A 334 1.69 -35.06 -6.06
CA ALA A 334 2.58 -35.68 -7.04
C ALA A 334 4.00 -35.12 -6.88
N TRP A 335 4.80 -35.77 -6.02
CA TRP A 335 6.12 -35.30 -5.61
C TRP A 335 7.09 -35.00 -6.76
N PRO A 336 7.28 -35.88 -7.76
CA PRO A 336 8.24 -35.61 -8.84
C PRO A 336 7.89 -34.34 -9.62
N VAL A 337 6.60 -34.11 -9.87
CA VAL A 337 6.11 -32.92 -10.57
C VAL A 337 6.26 -31.69 -9.69
N GLY A 338 5.83 -31.76 -8.43
CA GLY A 338 5.91 -30.64 -7.49
C GLY A 338 7.34 -30.16 -7.25
N LEU A 339 8.28 -31.09 -7.06
CA LEU A 339 9.70 -30.77 -6.85
C LEU A 339 10.34 -30.24 -8.13
N SER A 340 10.18 -30.92 -9.27
CA SER A 340 10.72 -30.45 -10.55
C SER A 340 10.22 -29.05 -10.87
N PHE A 341 8.93 -28.81 -10.69
CA PHE A 341 8.33 -27.49 -10.94
C PHE A 341 8.84 -26.42 -9.97
N GLY A 342 8.93 -26.75 -8.68
CA GLY A 342 9.46 -25.86 -7.65
C GLY A 342 10.93 -25.49 -7.88
N VAL A 343 11.78 -26.45 -8.22
CA VAL A 343 13.19 -26.23 -8.56
C VAL A 343 13.32 -25.35 -9.80
N GLY A 344 12.55 -25.64 -10.85
CA GLY A 344 12.52 -24.80 -12.05
C GLY A 344 12.15 -23.34 -11.73
N ILE A 345 11.12 -23.13 -10.91
CA ILE A 345 10.71 -21.80 -10.44
C ILE A 345 11.82 -21.11 -9.63
N LEU A 346 12.51 -21.84 -8.75
CA LEU A 346 13.60 -21.30 -7.95
C LEU A 346 14.77 -20.86 -8.84
N ILE A 347 15.15 -21.67 -9.82
CA ILE A 347 16.19 -21.32 -10.82
C ILE A 347 15.78 -20.09 -11.63
N GLY A 348 14.56 -20.10 -12.20
CA GLY A 348 14.05 -19.00 -13.01
C GLY A 348 13.93 -17.70 -12.23
N SER A 349 13.48 -17.77 -10.97
CA SER A 349 13.35 -16.60 -10.10
C SER A 349 14.71 -16.10 -9.62
N ILE A 350 15.58 -16.93 -9.05
CA ILE A 350 16.82 -16.47 -8.42
C ILE A 350 17.87 -16.08 -9.47
N TRP A 351 18.07 -16.91 -10.48
CA TRP A 351 19.20 -16.78 -11.41
C TRP A 351 18.82 -15.94 -12.64
N LEU A 352 17.80 -16.35 -13.39
CA LEU A 352 17.44 -15.70 -14.67
C LEU A 352 16.62 -14.41 -14.49
N GLY A 353 15.80 -14.31 -13.46
CA GLY A 353 14.96 -13.13 -13.20
C GLY A 353 15.77 -11.85 -12.94
N LYS A 354 17.02 -11.94 -12.48
CA LYS A 354 17.93 -10.80 -12.32
C LYS A 354 18.23 -10.13 -13.67
N TYR A 355 18.35 -10.91 -14.73
CA TYR A 355 18.65 -10.43 -16.08
C TYR A 355 17.39 -9.92 -16.78
N ALA A 356 16.28 -10.65 -16.66
CA ALA A 356 15.01 -10.28 -17.29
C ALA A 356 14.51 -8.89 -16.88
N THR A 357 14.65 -8.53 -15.60
CA THR A 357 14.25 -7.20 -15.07
C THR A 357 15.13 -6.04 -15.56
N ARG A 358 16.31 -6.32 -16.11
CA ARG A 358 17.20 -5.32 -16.71
C ARG A 358 16.80 -4.97 -18.15
N TYR A 359 16.29 -5.95 -18.89
CA TYR A 359 15.99 -5.81 -20.32
C TYR A 359 14.51 -5.59 -20.63
N LEU A 360 13.58 -5.94 -19.73
CA LEU A 360 12.14 -5.74 -19.95
C LEU A 360 11.61 -4.42 -19.34
N PRO A 361 11.10 -3.48 -20.15
CA PRO A 361 10.45 -2.27 -19.63
C PRO A 361 9.15 -2.63 -18.87
N MET A 362 9.10 -2.27 -17.58
CA MET A 362 8.02 -2.59 -16.63
C MET A 362 6.60 -2.17 -17.04
N LYS A 363 6.43 -1.31 -18.06
CA LYS A 363 5.12 -0.86 -18.55
C LYS A 363 4.51 -1.91 -19.49
N SER A 364 5.20 -2.24 -20.59
CA SER A 364 4.76 -3.22 -21.60
C SER A 364 4.55 -4.61 -20.99
N TYR A 365 5.37 -4.95 -20.01
CA TYR A 365 5.32 -6.24 -19.34
C TYR A 365 4.03 -6.51 -18.54
N LYS A 366 3.43 -5.46 -17.95
CA LYS A 366 2.15 -5.59 -17.21
C LYS A 366 0.97 -5.90 -18.14
N GLU A 367 1.00 -5.32 -19.33
CA GLU A 367 -0.05 -5.48 -20.34
C GLU A 367 -0.02 -6.92 -20.89
N TRP A 368 1.17 -7.45 -21.21
CA TRP A 368 1.33 -8.85 -21.63
C TRP A 368 0.90 -9.86 -20.58
N LEU A 369 1.23 -9.64 -19.30
CA LEU A 369 0.75 -10.54 -18.24
C LEU A 369 -0.77 -10.52 -18.13
N ALA A 370 -1.38 -9.34 -18.25
CA ALA A 370 -2.83 -9.23 -18.19
C ALA A 370 -3.49 -10.00 -19.35
N ILE A 371 -2.92 -9.92 -20.56
CA ILE A 371 -3.34 -10.74 -21.71
C ILE A 371 -3.21 -12.23 -21.39
N LEU A 372 -2.07 -12.68 -20.85
CA LEU A 372 -1.87 -14.08 -20.48
C LEU A 372 -2.93 -14.56 -19.46
N VAL A 373 -3.22 -13.75 -18.45
CA VAL A 373 -4.18 -14.08 -17.39
C VAL A 373 -5.61 -14.15 -17.92
N VAL A 374 -6.02 -13.25 -18.82
CA VAL A 374 -7.36 -13.33 -19.43
C VAL A 374 -7.47 -14.53 -20.36
N LEU A 375 -6.41 -14.86 -21.12
CA LEU A 375 -6.40 -16.07 -21.94
C LEU A 375 -6.53 -17.33 -21.08
N MET A 376 -5.85 -17.39 -19.93
CA MET A 376 -6.02 -18.47 -18.96
C MET A 376 -7.43 -18.49 -18.35
N GLY A 377 -8.02 -17.34 -18.05
CA GLY A 377 -9.39 -17.22 -17.57
C GLY A 377 -10.40 -17.75 -18.58
N ILE A 378 -10.32 -17.29 -19.84
CA ILE A 378 -11.17 -17.75 -20.95
C ILE A 378 -10.99 -19.25 -21.17
N ARG A 379 -9.75 -19.74 -21.17
CA ARG A 379 -9.48 -21.17 -21.34
C ARG A 379 -10.02 -22.01 -20.20
N THR A 380 -9.94 -21.52 -18.97
CA THR A 380 -10.54 -22.20 -17.79
C THR A 380 -12.06 -22.30 -17.93
N LEU A 381 -12.72 -21.26 -18.45
CA LEU A 381 -14.15 -21.32 -18.80
C LEU A 381 -14.43 -22.29 -19.95
N TYR A 382 -13.57 -22.33 -20.97
CA TYR A 382 -13.70 -23.30 -22.06
C TYR A 382 -13.63 -24.76 -21.57
N GLU A 383 -12.77 -25.06 -20.59
CA GLU A 383 -12.69 -26.40 -19.98
C GLU A 383 -13.96 -26.82 -19.22
N LEU A 384 -14.79 -25.85 -18.82
CA LEU A 384 -16.05 -26.07 -18.13
C LEU A 384 -17.22 -26.34 -19.10
N THR A 385 -16.99 -26.20 -20.42
CA THR A 385 -18.03 -26.48 -21.41
C THR A 385 -18.32 -27.99 -21.50
N PRO A 386 -19.58 -28.39 -21.74
CA PRO A 386 -19.96 -29.81 -21.82
C PRO A 386 -19.11 -30.59 -22.83
N LYS A 387 -18.86 -30.00 -24.01
CA LYS A 387 -18.06 -30.60 -25.08
C LYS A 387 -16.65 -31.00 -24.63
N VAL A 388 -16.00 -30.18 -23.79
CA VAL A 388 -14.62 -30.46 -23.33
C VAL A 388 -14.63 -31.41 -22.14
N MET A 389 -15.61 -31.28 -21.24
CA MET A 389 -15.78 -32.19 -20.11
C MET A 389 -16.04 -33.63 -20.57
N GLU A 390 -16.81 -33.83 -21.64
CA GLU A 390 -17.06 -35.15 -22.21
C GLU A 390 -15.81 -35.79 -22.82
N LYS A 391 -14.92 -34.97 -23.41
CA LYS A 391 -13.63 -35.45 -23.93
C LYS A 391 -12.66 -35.86 -22.82
N ARG A 392 -12.77 -35.27 -21.63
CA ARG A 392 -11.90 -35.59 -20.47
C ARG A 392 -12.46 -36.75 -19.63
N LYS A 393 -12.51 -37.94 -20.22
CA LYS A 393 -13.10 -39.16 -19.61
C LYS A 393 -12.61 -39.45 -18.18
N ALA A 394 -11.29 -39.39 -17.95
CA ALA A 394 -10.70 -39.61 -16.61
C ALA A 394 -11.17 -38.59 -15.56
N ILE A 395 -11.26 -37.31 -15.91
CA ILE A 395 -11.77 -36.27 -14.99
C ILE A 395 -13.27 -36.47 -14.75
N LYS A 396 -14.05 -36.79 -15.79
CA LYS A 396 -15.49 -37.07 -15.65
C LYS A 396 -15.76 -38.27 -14.72
N ALA A 397 -15.01 -39.36 -14.90
CA ALA A 397 -15.09 -40.55 -14.06
C ALA A 397 -14.69 -40.26 -12.61
N MET A 398 -13.61 -39.50 -12.40
CA MET A 398 -13.18 -39.05 -11.07
C MET A 398 -14.26 -38.20 -10.39
N VAL A 399 -14.83 -37.22 -11.09
CA VAL A 399 -15.89 -36.35 -10.53
C VAL A 399 -17.12 -37.16 -10.14
N LYS A 400 -17.49 -38.19 -10.92
CA LYS A 400 -18.58 -39.10 -10.57
C LYS A 400 -18.31 -39.83 -9.24
N LYS A 401 -17.15 -40.48 -9.13
CA LYS A 401 -16.72 -41.20 -7.91
C LYS A 401 -16.63 -40.29 -6.69
N PHE A 402 -16.13 -39.07 -6.87
CA PHE A 402 -16.09 -38.07 -5.80
C PHE A 402 -17.49 -37.65 -5.34
N ASN A 403 -18.42 -37.40 -6.26
CA ASN A 403 -19.79 -37.03 -5.89
C ASN A 403 -20.53 -38.16 -5.18
N GLU A 404 -20.32 -39.41 -5.61
CA GLU A 404 -20.84 -40.62 -4.95
C GLU A 404 -20.30 -40.73 -3.51
N GLU A 405 -19.00 -40.49 -3.31
CA GLU A 405 -18.39 -40.45 -1.98
C GLU A 405 -19.01 -39.37 -1.09
N VAL A 406 -19.19 -38.15 -1.63
CA VAL A 406 -19.79 -37.04 -0.88
C VAL A 406 -21.22 -37.37 -0.47
N ALA A 407 -22.00 -37.99 -1.35
CA ALA A 407 -23.36 -38.43 -1.05
C ALA A 407 -23.37 -39.51 0.05
N ARG A 408 -22.48 -40.51 -0.05
CA ARG A 408 -22.35 -41.57 0.95
C ARG A 408 -21.92 -41.03 2.31
N ALA A 409 -20.91 -40.17 2.34
CA ALA A 409 -20.43 -39.54 3.57
C ALA A 409 -21.52 -38.69 4.25
N LYS A 410 -22.33 -37.97 3.47
CA LYS A 410 -23.48 -37.23 3.98
C LYS A 410 -24.54 -38.14 4.60
N ALA A 411 -24.83 -39.29 3.97
CA ALA A 411 -25.78 -40.27 4.51
C ALA A 411 -25.27 -40.92 5.80
N GLU A 412 -23.96 -41.17 5.90
CA GLU A 412 -23.30 -41.80 7.05
C GLU A 412 -22.92 -40.80 8.16
N GLY A 413 -23.21 -39.50 8.00
CA GLY A 413 -22.86 -38.47 8.99
C GLY A 413 -21.35 -38.22 9.16
N ARG A 414 -20.52 -38.67 8.21
CA ARG A 414 -19.05 -38.53 8.25
C ARG A 414 -18.55 -37.52 7.22
N ALA A 415 -17.28 -37.13 7.36
CA ALA A 415 -16.61 -36.30 6.36
C ALA A 415 -16.25 -37.14 5.12
N ALA A 416 -16.41 -36.57 3.92
CA ALA A 416 -16.02 -37.20 2.67
C ALA A 416 -14.51 -37.51 2.64
N GLU A 417 -14.19 -38.75 2.26
CA GLU A 417 -12.80 -39.15 2.05
C GLU A 417 -12.31 -38.67 0.69
N MET A 418 -11.03 -38.31 0.62
CA MET A 418 -10.43 -37.90 -0.66
C MET A 418 -9.64 -39.06 -1.24
N GLY A 419 -9.68 -39.19 -2.56
CA GLY A 419 -8.77 -40.07 -3.29
C GLY A 419 -7.31 -39.74 -2.99
N LYS A 420 -6.47 -40.78 -3.07
CA LYS A 420 -5.02 -40.72 -2.85
C LYS A 420 -4.31 -40.88 -4.19
N ILE A 421 -3.08 -40.37 -4.29
CA ILE A 421 -2.21 -40.60 -5.43
C ILE A 421 -1.48 -41.91 -5.24
N GLU A 422 -1.62 -42.81 -6.21
CA GLU A 422 -0.91 -44.09 -6.26
C GLU A 422 0.04 -44.06 -7.45
N PRO A 423 1.36 -43.94 -7.23
CA PRO A 423 2.33 -43.90 -8.31
C PRO A 423 2.38 -45.26 -9.04
N VAL A 424 2.25 -45.22 -10.37
CA VAL A 424 2.38 -46.40 -11.25
C VAL A 424 3.79 -46.45 -11.83
N LYS A 425 4.29 -45.29 -12.30
CA LYS A 425 5.63 -45.15 -12.88
C LYS A 425 6.25 -43.83 -12.44
N SER A 426 7.40 -43.90 -11.78
CA SER A 426 8.09 -42.75 -11.18
C SER A 426 9.30 -42.31 -12.02
N SER A 427 9.06 -41.84 -13.25
CA SER A 427 10.11 -41.23 -14.10
C SER A 427 9.94 -39.70 -14.21
N LEU A 428 11.04 -38.97 -14.41
CA LEU A 428 11.01 -37.51 -14.60
C LEU A 428 10.35 -37.07 -15.91
N THR A 429 10.40 -37.90 -16.95
CA THR A 429 9.84 -37.58 -18.28
C THR A 429 8.48 -38.23 -18.53
N ASP A 430 8.18 -39.32 -17.83
CA ASP A 430 6.93 -40.10 -17.96
C ASP A 430 6.43 -40.51 -16.57
N TYR A 431 5.91 -39.54 -15.80
CA TYR A 431 5.29 -39.80 -14.50
C TYR A 431 3.84 -40.23 -14.70
N ARG A 432 3.48 -41.40 -14.17
CA ARG A 432 2.11 -41.94 -14.23
C ARG A 432 1.62 -42.29 -12.85
N PHE A 433 0.40 -41.91 -12.53
CA PHE A 433 -0.20 -42.17 -11.24
C PHE A 433 -1.72 -42.34 -11.35
N LYS A 434 -2.30 -43.11 -10.44
CA LYS A 434 -3.75 -43.23 -10.29
C LYS A 434 -4.27 -42.23 -9.26
N PHE A 435 -5.43 -41.65 -9.53
CA PHE A 435 -6.18 -40.83 -8.60
C PHE A 435 -7.67 -41.12 -8.80
N TRP A 436 -8.36 -41.55 -7.74
CA TRP A 436 -9.71 -42.15 -7.85
C TRP A 436 -9.79 -43.32 -8.84
N GLY A 437 -8.72 -44.11 -8.92
CA GLY A 437 -8.59 -45.25 -9.84
C GLY A 437 -8.39 -44.88 -11.31
N GLU A 438 -8.39 -43.59 -11.66
CA GLU A 438 -8.12 -43.10 -13.03
C GLU A 438 -6.63 -42.78 -13.20
N GLU A 439 -6.02 -43.21 -14.29
CA GLU A 439 -4.60 -42.97 -14.58
C GLU A 439 -4.38 -41.59 -15.21
N PHE A 440 -3.42 -40.85 -14.67
CA PHE A 440 -2.96 -39.56 -15.16
C PHE A 440 -1.47 -39.63 -15.53
N ARG A 441 -1.12 -39.03 -16.68
CA ARG A 441 0.24 -38.96 -17.20
C ARG A 441 0.71 -37.51 -17.24
N ILE A 442 1.92 -37.25 -16.76
CA ILE A 442 2.52 -35.92 -16.75
C ILE A 442 4.04 -36.00 -16.88
N ASN A 443 4.63 -35.04 -17.58
CA ASN A 443 6.07 -34.92 -17.72
C ASN A 443 6.61 -33.94 -16.67
N ALA A 444 7.25 -34.46 -15.62
CA ALA A 444 7.76 -33.63 -14.53
C ALA A 444 8.87 -32.67 -15.01
N LEU A 445 9.75 -33.10 -15.92
CA LEU A 445 10.82 -32.28 -16.47
C LEU A 445 10.29 -31.09 -17.29
N LEU A 446 9.28 -31.32 -18.14
CA LEU A 446 8.62 -30.26 -18.90
C LEU A 446 8.08 -29.18 -17.97
N PHE A 447 7.43 -29.59 -16.87
CA PHE A 447 6.96 -28.65 -15.87
C PHE A 447 8.11 -27.92 -15.17
N GLY A 448 9.24 -28.56 -14.91
CA GLY A 448 10.46 -27.88 -14.47
C GLY A 448 10.89 -26.75 -15.41
N ILE A 449 10.93 -27.01 -16.72
CA ILE A 449 11.28 -26.02 -17.75
C ILE A 449 10.25 -24.87 -17.79
N ILE A 450 8.95 -25.18 -17.78
CA ILE A 450 7.89 -24.17 -17.69
C ILE A 450 8.02 -23.35 -16.38
N GLY A 451 8.41 -24.02 -15.29
CA GLY A 451 8.68 -23.44 -13.99
C GLY A 451 9.75 -22.35 -14.06
N ILE A 452 10.79 -22.52 -14.87
CA ILE A 452 11.82 -21.49 -15.09
C ILE A 452 11.18 -20.22 -15.67
N GLY A 453 10.36 -20.34 -16.71
CA GLY A 453 9.64 -19.21 -17.30
C GLY A 453 8.72 -18.51 -16.31
N ILE A 454 7.93 -19.29 -15.55
CA ILE A 454 7.04 -18.74 -14.52
C ILE A 454 7.84 -18.09 -13.37
N GLY A 455 8.99 -18.64 -12.98
CA GLY A 455 9.87 -18.08 -11.96
C GLY A 455 10.42 -16.70 -12.34
N ILE A 456 10.85 -16.54 -13.60
CA ILE A 456 11.26 -15.24 -14.16
C ILE A 456 10.10 -14.24 -14.06
N VAL A 457 8.90 -14.70 -14.44
CA VAL A 457 7.70 -13.86 -14.40
C VAL A 457 7.36 -13.44 -12.98
N ALA A 458 7.37 -14.40 -12.06
CA ALA A 458 7.06 -14.23 -10.65
C ALA A 458 7.98 -13.25 -9.95
N ARG A 459 9.30 -13.31 -10.19
CA ARG A 459 10.26 -12.33 -9.62
C ARG A 459 10.01 -10.92 -10.13
N SER A 460 9.72 -10.78 -11.41
CA SER A 460 9.53 -9.47 -12.05
C SER A 460 8.30 -8.74 -11.50
N PHE A 461 7.23 -9.48 -11.16
CA PHE A 461 6.04 -8.93 -10.51
C PHE A 461 6.15 -8.87 -8.99
N GLY A 462 6.92 -9.79 -8.40
CA GLY A 462 7.15 -9.88 -6.98
C GLY A 462 5.88 -10.19 -6.17
N ILE A 463 4.96 -10.90 -6.82
CA ILE A 463 3.61 -11.24 -6.33
C ILE A 463 3.50 -12.73 -5.92
N GLY A 464 4.52 -13.53 -6.20
CA GLY A 464 4.45 -15.00 -6.13
C GLY A 464 3.67 -15.53 -7.32
N GLY A 465 4.31 -16.28 -8.22
CA GLY A 465 3.75 -16.70 -9.51
C GLY A 465 2.59 -17.69 -9.44
N GLY A 466 2.06 -17.96 -8.24
CA GLY A 466 1.07 -19.01 -7.95
C GLY A 466 -0.19 -18.95 -8.82
N PHE A 467 -0.63 -17.75 -9.20
CA PHE A 467 -1.83 -17.59 -10.04
C PHE A 467 -1.70 -18.20 -11.44
N ILE A 468 -0.49 -18.42 -11.93
CA ILE A 468 -0.22 -19.08 -13.23
C ILE A 468 -0.09 -20.60 -13.04
N LEU A 469 0.34 -21.05 -11.86
CA LEU A 469 0.73 -22.44 -11.63
C LEU A 469 -0.44 -23.41 -11.77
N VAL A 470 -1.56 -23.14 -11.09
CA VAL A 470 -2.73 -24.02 -11.14
C VAL A 470 -3.37 -24.09 -12.53
N PRO A 471 -3.65 -22.96 -13.22
CA PRO A 471 -4.14 -23.01 -14.60
C PRO A 471 -3.20 -23.79 -15.53
N THR A 472 -1.89 -23.63 -15.38
CA THR A 472 -0.91 -24.36 -16.20
C THR A 472 -1.00 -25.87 -15.98
N MET A 473 -1.17 -26.31 -14.72
CA MET A 473 -1.33 -27.73 -14.39
C MET A 473 -2.63 -28.32 -14.93
N THR A 474 -3.74 -27.59 -14.86
CA THR A 474 -5.03 -28.08 -15.37
C THR A 474 -5.13 -28.05 -16.90
N MET A 475 -4.47 -27.06 -17.53
CA MET A 475 -4.50 -26.85 -18.98
C MET A 475 -3.49 -27.71 -19.72
N LEU A 476 -2.22 -27.68 -19.30
CA LEU A 476 -1.13 -28.42 -19.97
C LEU A 476 -0.95 -29.83 -19.39
N GLY A 477 -1.12 -29.98 -18.08
CA GLY A 477 -0.97 -31.26 -17.40
C GLY A 477 -2.25 -32.11 -17.42
N GLY A 478 -3.39 -31.54 -17.82
CA GLY A 478 -4.67 -32.24 -17.82
C GLY A 478 -5.13 -32.72 -16.45
N LEU A 479 -4.53 -32.18 -15.37
CA LEU A 479 -4.78 -32.65 -14.01
C LEU A 479 -6.10 -32.09 -13.45
N PRO A 480 -6.78 -32.84 -12.57
CA PRO A 480 -7.90 -32.30 -11.81
C PRO A 480 -7.42 -31.27 -10.79
N MET A 481 -8.28 -30.31 -10.44
CA MET A 481 -7.99 -29.25 -9.47
C MET A 481 -7.55 -29.82 -8.11
N TYR A 482 -8.15 -30.93 -7.68
CA TYR A 482 -7.79 -31.58 -6.41
C TYR A 482 -6.33 -32.06 -6.32
N VAL A 483 -5.65 -32.24 -7.46
CA VAL A 483 -4.24 -32.62 -7.56
C VAL A 483 -3.39 -31.42 -8.00
N ALA A 484 -3.89 -30.60 -8.93
CA ALA A 484 -3.20 -29.42 -9.44
C ALA A 484 -2.92 -28.38 -8.34
N VAL A 485 -3.86 -28.18 -7.41
CA VAL A 485 -3.71 -27.20 -6.32
C VAL A 485 -2.56 -27.56 -5.36
N PRO A 486 -2.50 -28.75 -4.74
CA PRO A 486 -1.35 -29.14 -3.90
C PRO A 486 0.01 -28.99 -4.60
N ILE A 487 0.11 -29.40 -5.86
CA ILE A 487 1.34 -29.27 -6.66
C ILE A 487 1.69 -27.78 -6.89
N GLY A 488 0.70 -26.97 -7.24
CA GLY A 488 0.86 -25.54 -7.45
C GLY A 488 1.26 -24.78 -6.18
N LEU A 489 0.79 -25.21 -5.01
CA LEU A 489 1.19 -24.61 -3.73
C LEU A 489 2.67 -24.86 -3.43
N ILE A 490 3.21 -26.05 -3.74
CA ILE A 490 4.66 -26.31 -3.64
C ILE A 490 5.43 -25.33 -4.51
N GLY A 491 5.08 -25.23 -5.80
CA GLY A 491 5.72 -24.28 -6.71
C GLY A 491 5.61 -22.82 -6.23
N THR A 492 4.49 -22.47 -5.58
CA THR A 492 4.31 -21.13 -5.01
C THR A 492 5.22 -20.88 -3.81
N SER A 493 5.46 -21.88 -2.96
CA SER A 493 6.42 -21.77 -1.85
C SER A 493 7.82 -21.46 -2.36
N PHE A 494 8.30 -22.20 -3.37
CA PHE A 494 9.59 -21.94 -4.01
C PHE A 494 9.64 -20.55 -4.67
N SER A 495 8.57 -20.15 -5.37
CA SER A 495 8.44 -18.80 -5.93
C SER A 495 8.52 -17.72 -4.84
N SER A 496 7.93 -17.97 -3.68
CA SER A 496 7.86 -17.02 -2.57
C SER A 496 9.23 -16.84 -1.93
N ILE A 497 9.99 -17.91 -1.75
CA ILE A 497 11.38 -17.86 -1.26
C ILE A 497 12.23 -17.00 -2.22
N GLY A 498 12.18 -17.28 -3.53
CA GLY A 498 12.93 -16.51 -4.54
C GLY A 498 12.54 -15.02 -4.57
N ALA A 499 11.25 -14.70 -4.43
CA ALA A 499 10.77 -13.33 -4.36
C ALA A 499 11.24 -12.61 -3.08
N PHE A 500 11.19 -13.28 -1.92
CA PHE A 500 11.64 -12.72 -0.64
C PHE A 500 13.13 -12.40 -0.66
N ILE A 501 13.96 -13.31 -1.16
CA ILE A 501 15.41 -13.07 -1.36
C ILE A 501 15.63 -11.85 -2.26
N GLY A 502 14.88 -11.76 -3.36
CA GLY A 502 14.94 -10.60 -4.26
C GLY A 502 14.62 -9.27 -3.56
N TYR A 503 13.67 -9.24 -2.63
CA TYR A 503 13.36 -8.05 -1.84
C TYR A 503 14.44 -7.73 -0.80
N ALA A 504 14.96 -8.75 -0.10
CA ALA A 504 16.03 -8.60 0.88
C ALA A 504 17.30 -8.00 0.25
N ILE A 505 17.71 -8.49 -0.93
CA ILE A 505 18.85 -7.95 -1.70
C ILE A 505 18.65 -6.46 -2.04
N ASN A 506 17.42 -6.06 -2.38
CA ASN A 506 17.07 -4.67 -2.67
C ASN A 506 16.84 -3.81 -1.41
N ARG A 507 17.17 -4.33 -0.22
CA ARG A 507 16.98 -3.70 1.11
C ARG A 507 15.52 -3.38 1.43
N TYR A 508 14.59 -4.07 0.79
CA TYR A 508 13.16 -3.96 1.06
C TYR A 508 12.75 -5.02 2.07
N TRP A 509 12.81 -4.65 3.35
CA TRP A 509 12.41 -5.52 4.45
C TRP A 509 10.96 -5.26 4.88
N PRO A 510 10.18 -6.32 5.17
CA PRO A 510 8.81 -6.19 5.67
C PRO A 510 8.77 -5.49 7.04
N ASP A 511 7.59 -4.99 7.41
CA ASP A 511 7.30 -4.71 8.81
C ASP A 511 7.21 -6.02 9.59
N LEU A 512 7.95 -6.13 10.69
CA LEU A 512 8.06 -7.36 11.46
C LEU A 512 6.70 -7.83 12.00
N TRP A 513 5.88 -6.90 12.50
CA TRP A 513 4.58 -7.22 13.07
C TRP A 513 3.56 -7.60 11.99
N ILE A 514 3.57 -6.89 10.86
CA ILE A 514 2.74 -7.27 9.70
C ILE A 514 3.17 -8.66 9.19
N PHE A 515 4.47 -8.92 9.11
CA PHE A 515 5.01 -10.19 8.66
C PHE A 515 4.56 -11.33 9.58
N ILE A 516 4.79 -11.23 10.89
CA ILE A 516 4.40 -12.26 11.87
C ILE A 516 2.88 -12.50 11.84
N ALA A 517 2.07 -11.45 11.79
CA ALA A 517 0.62 -11.58 11.71
C ALA A 517 0.18 -12.34 10.45
N ILE A 518 0.83 -12.10 9.30
CA ILE A 518 0.55 -12.82 8.06
C ILE A 518 1.06 -14.26 8.11
N VAL A 519 2.19 -14.54 8.78
CA VAL A 519 2.69 -15.90 8.98
C VAL A 519 1.67 -16.73 9.78
N ILE A 520 1.24 -16.22 10.93
CA ILE A 520 0.27 -16.90 11.80
C ILE A 520 -1.05 -17.10 11.06
N GLY A 521 -1.62 -16.02 10.51
CA GLY A 521 -2.89 -16.10 9.82
C GLY A 521 -2.83 -16.92 8.53
N GLY A 522 -1.72 -16.84 7.79
CA GLY A 522 -1.50 -17.63 6.59
C GLY A 522 -1.42 -19.13 6.88
N PHE A 523 -0.69 -19.53 7.91
CA PHE A 523 -0.57 -20.93 8.33
C PHE A 523 -1.92 -21.51 8.78
N VAL A 524 -2.64 -20.81 9.66
CA VAL A 524 -4.00 -21.20 10.09
C VAL A 524 -4.97 -21.21 8.90
N GLY A 525 -4.91 -20.20 8.04
CA GLY A 525 -5.66 -20.14 6.79
C GLY A 525 -5.40 -21.34 5.90
N GLY A 526 -4.15 -21.79 5.77
CA GLY A 526 -3.78 -23.01 5.04
C GLY A 526 -4.40 -24.29 5.61
N MET A 527 -4.39 -24.42 6.94
CA MET A 527 -5.04 -25.53 7.63
C MET A 527 -6.56 -25.55 7.41
N ILE A 528 -7.19 -24.38 7.35
CA ILE A 528 -8.63 -24.26 7.08
C ILE A 528 -8.92 -24.53 5.59
N GLY A 529 -8.18 -23.88 4.69
CA GLY A 529 -8.37 -24.00 3.24
C GLY A 529 -8.19 -25.43 2.73
N SER A 530 -7.23 -26.19 3.28
CA SER A 530 -7.04 -27.59 2.93
C SER A 530 -8.21 -28.49 3.33
N ARG A 531 -8.87 -28.17 4.46
CA ARG A 531 -10.12 -28.84 4.88
C ARG A 531 -11.30 -28.46 4.01
N LEU A 532 -11.44 -27.16 3.73
CA LEU A 532 -12.55 -26.62 2.95
C LEU A 532 -12.57 -27.15 1.52
N GLN A 533 -11.42 -27.45 0.91
CA GLN A 533 -11.37 -27.89 -0.49
C GLN A 533 -12.24 -29.12 -0.79
N LYS A 534 -12.42 -30.03 0.18
CA LYS A 534 -13.29 -31.21 0.03
C LYS A 534 -14.78 -30.87 -0.10
N LEU A 535 -15.18 -29.68 0.32
CA LEU A 535 -16.57 -29.24 0.30
C LEU A 535 -16.97 -28.67 -1.07
N PHE A 536 -16.00 -28.47 -1.97
CA PHE A 536 -16.23 -27.86 -3.28
C PHE A 536 -16.04 -28.87 -4.39
N SER A 537 -16.97 -28.87 -5.35
CA SER A 537 -16.85 -29.67 -6.57
C SER A 537 -15.72 -29.15 -7.47
N GLU A 538 -15.17 -30.03 -8.31
CA GLU A 538 -14.17 -29.70 -9.35
C GLU A 538 -14.66 -28.53 -10.22
N LYS A 539 -15.94 -28.52 -10.57
CA LYS A 539 -16.59 -27.46 -11.36
C LYS A 539 -16.59 -26.13 -10.62
N THR A 540 -16.93 -26.13 -9.33
CA THR A 540 -16.95 -24.92 -8.49
C THR A 540 -15.54 -24.35 -8.30
N LEU A 541 -14.54 -25.21 -8.09
CA LEU A 541 -13.14 -24.78 -7.96
C LEU A 541 -12.63 -24.11 -9.23
N LYS A 542 -12.94 -24.67 -10.42
CA LYS A 542 -12.56 -24.08 -11.71
C LYS A 542 -13.30 -22.76 -11.99
N TRP A 543 -14.59 -22.65 -11.66
CA TRP A 543 -15.33 -21.40 -11.78
C TRP A 543 -14.73 -20.30 -10.91
N THR A 544 -14.45 -20.61 -9.65
CA THR A 544 -13.80 -19.67 -8.73
C THR A 544 -12.42 -19.25 -9.25
N LEU A 545 -11.62 -20.20 -9.77
CA LEU A 545 -10.33 -19.89 -10.41
C LEU A 545 -10.50 -18.91 -11.58
N ALA A 546 -11.47 -19.17 -12.48
CA ALA A 546 -11.72 -18.29 -13.62
C ALA A 546 -12.10 -16.87 -13.16
N ILE A 547 -13.02 -16.73 -12.19
CA ILE A 547 -13.42 -15.44 -11.63
C ILE A 547 -12.21 -14.69 -11.06
N VAL A 548 -11.34 -15.39 -10.31
CA VAL A 548 -10.10 -14.81 -9.78
C VAL A 548 -9.18 -14.35 -10.90
N LEU A 549 -9.02 -15.10 -11.98
CA LEU A 549 -8.19 -14.69 -13.12
C LEU A 549 -8.76 -13.44 -13.82
N PHE A 550 -10.07 -13.36 -14.05
CA PHE A 550 -10.70 -12.15 -14.62
C PHE A 550 -10.55 -10.94 -13.68
N PHE A 551 -10.75 -11.14 -12.39
CA PHE A 551 -10.50 -10.11 -11.38
C PHE A 551 -9.06 -9.58 -11.45
N LEU A 552 -8.07 -10.46 -11.58
CA LEU A 552 -6.67 -10.07 -11.75
C LEU A 552 -6.42 -9.30 -13.05
N PHE A 553 -7.09 -9.66 -14.14
CA PHE A 553 -7.03 -8.91 -15.39
C PHE A 553 -7.49 -7.46 -15.22
N PHE A 554 -8.67 -7.23 -14.62
CA PHE A 554 -9.16 -5.86 -14.37
C PHE A 554 -8.22 -5.07 -13.45
N ARG A 555 -7.65 -5.72 -12.44
CA ARG A 555 -6.63 -5.14 -11.56
C ARG A 555 -5.37 -4.71 -12.33
N PHE A 556 -4.86 -5.55 -13.22
CA PHE A 556 -3.64 -5.23 -13.98
C PHE A 556 -3.84 -4.07 -14.95
N PHE A 557 -5.01 -3.97 -15.58
CA PHE A 557 -5.35 -2.86 -16.47
C PHE A 557 -5.73 -1.57 -15.74
N LYS A 558 -5.83 -1.58 -14.40
CA LYS A 558 -6.33 -0.45 -13.60
C LYS A 558 -7.69 0.07 -14.10
N ILE A 559 -8.47 -0.81 -14.74
CA ILE A 559 -9.83 -0.53 -15.18
C ILE A 559 -10.76 -0.39 -13.97
N GLU A 560 -10.31 -0.89 -12.82
CA GLU A 560 -11.04 -0.75 -11.58
C GLU A 560 -11.06 0.70 -11.08
N ILE A 561 -12.27 1.24 -11.11
CA ILE A 561 -12.88 1.91 -9.96
C ILE A 561 -12.79 0.92 -8.80
N TRP A 562 -12.06 1.21 -7.74
CA TRP A 562 -12.45 0.60 -6.47
C TRP A 562 -13.13 1.67 -5.65
N ILE A 563 -14.46 1.63 -5.70
CA ILE A 563 -15.48 2.11 -4.75
C ILE A 563 -15.09 3.37 -3.99
#